data_AF-A0A4P6JLT0-F1
#
_entry.id   AF-A0A4P6JLT0-F1
#
_cell.length_a   1.000
_cell.length_b   1.000
_cell.length_c   1.000
_cell.angle_alpha   90.00
_cell.angle_beta   90.00
_cell.angle_gamma   90.00
#
_symmetry.space_group_name_H-M   'P 1'
#
loop_
_entity.id
_entity.type
_entity.pdbx_description
1 polymer ?
#
loop_
_entity_poly.entity_id
_entity_poly.type
_entity_poly.pdbx_seq_one_letter_code
_entity_poly.pdbx_strand_id
1 'polypeptide(L)'
;MPLDSRKAAHIQAVTLASFAGRQKTVVFVSQAGSSYSYTALSVIFRPQQVLDSQIPDASGAAPRLQFDMLMIAPIGTTFTGVVYIADTSTPTAAAVAAAAKYEIIEAVTHGIVPSGTHVQALLRRLR
;
A
#
# COMPACT_ATOMS: atom_id res chain seq x y z
N MET A 1 21.98 -2.56 21.48
CA MET A 1 22.42 -1.15 21.36
C MET A 1 21.39 -0.43 20.50
N PRO A 2 20.72 0.63 21.00
CA PRO A 2 19.70 1.34 20.23
C PRO A 2 20.31 2.08 19.03
N LEU A 3 19.53 2.22 17.95
CA LEU A 3 19.94 2.95 16.75
C LEU A 3 19.99 4.47 17.06
N ASP A 4 21.09 5.14 16.73
CA ASP A 4 21.22 6.61 16.84
C ASP A 4 20.16 7.31 15.95
N SER A 5 19.53 8.38 16.45
CA SER A 5 18.48 9.12 15.76
C SER A 5 18.92 9.69 14.41
N ARG A 6 20.20 10.08 14.26
CA ARG A 6 20.76 10.54 12.98
C ARG A 6 20.82 9.41 11.96
N LYS A 7 21.18 8.20 12.40
CA LYS A 7 21.19 7.02 11.53
C LYS A 7 19.77 6.62 11.13
N ALA A 8 18.82 6.67 12.07
CA ALA A 8 17.41 6.42 11.78
C ALA A 8 16.86 7.38 10.71
N ALA A 9 17.10 8.69 10.88
CA ALA A 9 16.67 9.71 9.92
C ALA A 9 17.33 9.53 8.54
N HIS A 10 18.62 9.18 8.50
CA HIS A 10 19.32 8.91 7.25
C HIS A 10 18.74 7.70 6.51
N ILE A 11 18.48 6.59 7.21
CA ILE A 11 17.87 5.39 6.62
C ILE A 11 16.49 5.71 6.05
N GLN A 12 15.68 6.48 6.78
CA GLN A 12 14.36 6.91 6.31
C GLN A 12 14.46 7.78 5.04
N ALA A 13 15.37 8.75 5.02
CA ALA A 13 15.60 9.60 3.85
C ALA A 13 16.05 8.79 2.62
N VAL A 14 17.00 7.85 2.79
CA VAL A 14 17.47 6.98 1.70
C VAL A 14 16.35 6.06 1.21
N THR A 15 15.54 5.52 2.12
CA THR A 15 14.37 4.70 1.76
C THR A 15 13.38 5.50 0.90
N LEU A 16 13.02 6.71 1.33
CA LEU A 16 12.12 7.58 0.57
C LEU A 16 12.71 7.98 -0.79
N ALA A 17 14.01 8.26 -0.85
CA ALA A 17 14.71 8.54 -2.10
C ALA A 17 14.67 7.34 -3.06
N SER A 18 14.78 6.11 -2.55
CA SER A 18 14.70 4.89 -3.37
C SER A 18 13.31 4.67 -4.00
N PHE A 19 12.28 5.31 -3.45
CA PHE A 19 10.91 5.25 -3.98
C PHE A 19 10.67 6.30 -5.07
N ALA A 20 11.52 7.32 -5.20
CA ALA A 20 11.39 8.36 -6.21
C ALA A 20 11.36 7.76 -7.63
N GLY A 21 10.45 8.25 -8.47
CA GLY A 21 10.26 7.75 -9.85
C GLY A 21 9.56 6.38 -9.95
N ARG A 22 9.20 5.74 -8.83
CA ARG A 22 8.48 4.44 -8.79
C ARG A 22 7.08 4.55 -8.17
N GLN A 23 6.69 5.75 -7.77
CA GLN A 23 5.44 6.05 -7.11
C GLN A 23 4.32 6.30 -8.11
N LYS A 24 3.10 5.99 -7.69
CA LYS A 24 1.83 6.32 -8.32
C LYS A 24 0.96 7.01 -7.28
N THR A 25 0.19 8.02 -7.70
CA THR A 25 -0.81 8.63 -6.83
C THR A 25 -2.08 7.78 -6.85
N VAL A 26 -2.54 7.40 -5.66
CA VAL A 26 -3.82 6.72 -5.44
C VAL A 26 -4.67 7.55 -4.49
N VAL A 27 -5.98 7.29 -4.43
CA VAL A 27 -6.89 8.01 -3.52
C VAL A 27 -7.39 7.07 -2.44
N PHE A 28 -7.19 7.47 -1.19
CA PHE A 28 -7.76 6.82 -0.03
C PHE A 28 -9.16 7.37 0.19
N VAL A 29 -10.13 6.47 0.24
CA VAL A 29 -11.51 6.81 0.55
C VAL A 29 -11.75 6.47 2.00
N SER A 30 -11.94 7.49 2.81
CA SER A 30 -12.23 7.35 4.23
C SER A 30 -13.68 7.72 4.50
N GLN A 31 -14.29 7.04 5.47
CA GLN A 31 -15.64 7.33 5.92
C GLN A 31 -15.61 7.75 7.39
N ALA A 32 -16.21 8.90 7.69
CA ALA A 32 -16.46 9.37 9.04
C ALA A 32 -17.94 9.73 9.16
N GLY A 33 -18.68 8.93 9.93
CA GLY A 33 -20.15 9.03 9.98
C GLY A 33 -20.78 8.76 8.61
N SER A 34 -21.54 9.72 8.10
CA SER A 34 -22.23 9.64 6.81
C SER A 34 -21.48 10.31 5.65
N SER A 35 -20.26 10.81 5.89
CA SER A 35 -19.48 11.56 4.92
C SER A 35 -18.25 10.79 4.45
N TYR A 36 -17.97 10.86 3.15
CA TYR A 36 -16.74 10.35 2.55
C TYR A 36 -15.72 11.46 2.34
N SER A 37 -14.47 11.17 2.68
CA SER A 37 -13.29 12.01 2.41
C SER A 37 -12.33 11.32 1.46
N TYR A 38 -11.73 12.09 0.57
CA TYR A 38 -10.84 11.62 -0.49
C TYR A 38 -9.45 12.23 -0.28
N THR A 39 -8.45 11.38 -0.04
CA THR A 39 -7.08 11.84 0.19
C THR A 39 -6.16 11.21 -0.83
N ALA A 40 -5.52 12.03 -1.67
CA ALA A 40 -4.52 11.54 -2.61
C ALA A 40 -3.20 11.27 -1.89
N LEU A 41 -2.59 10.12 -2.14
CA LEU A 41 -1.32 9.71 -1.56
C LEU A 41 -0.40 9.09 -2.63
N SER A 42 0.87 9.47 -2.60
CA SER A 42 1.90 8.85 -3.44
C SER A 42 2.40 7.56 -2.79
N VAL A 43 2.20 6.44 -3.47
CA VAL A 43 2.55 5.10 -3.00
C VAL A 43 3.25 4.32 -4.11
N ILE A 44 3.99 3.28 -3.76
CA ILE A 44 4.36 2.27 -4.76
C ILE A 44 3.17 1.30 -4.88
N PHE A 45 2.72 1.05 -6.11
CA PHE A 45 1.54 0.24 -6.38
C PHE A 45 1.89 -0.82 -7.41
N ARG A 46 1.91 -2.10 -7.02
CA ARG A 46 2.42 -3.21 -7.85
C ARG A 46 1.47 -4.40 -7.82
N PRO A 47 1.17 -5.03 -8.95
CA PRO A 47 0.42 -6.29 -8.94
C PRO A 47 1.22 -7.40 -8.28
N GLN A 48 0.55 -8.37 -7.65
CA GLN A 48 1.19 -9.62 -7.27
C GLN A 48 1.68 -10.30 -8.56
N GLN A 49 3.00 -10.34 -8.76
CA GLN A 49 3.55 -11.24 -9.75
C GLN A 49 3.37 -12.65 -9.23
N VAL A 50 2.82 -13.54 -10.07
CA VAL A 50 2.87 -14.98 -9.83
C VAL A 50 4.36 -15.34 -9.80
N LEU A 51 4.89 -15.66 -8.61
CA LEU A 51 6.15 -16.40 -8.51
C LEU A 51 5.95 -17.65 -9.36
N ASP A 52 6.73 -17.72 -10.43
CA ASP A 52 6.80 -18.77 -11.45
C ASP A 52 5.66 -19.80 -11.38
N SER A 53 4.69 -19.73 -12.30
CA SER A 53 3.54 -20.65 -12.36
C SER A 53 3.91 -22.15 -12.36
N GLN A 54 5.20 -22.45 -12.54
CA GLN A 54 5.82 -23.77 -12.53
C GLN A 54 6.10 -24.32 -11.13
N ILE A 55 6.04 -23.51 -10.06
CA ILE A 55 6.20 -24.00 -8.68
C ILE A 55 4.80 -24.23 -8.11
N PRO A 56 4.32 -25.49 -8.02
CA PRO A 56 3.04 -25.77 -7.41
C PRO A 56 3.06 -25.46 -5.91
N ASP A 57 1.88 -25.16 -5.37
CA ASP A 57 1.64 -25.14 -3.93
C ASP A 57 1.88 -26.55 -3.34
N ALA A 58 2.01 -26.67 -2.01
CA ALA A 58 2.20 -27.93 -1.31
C ALA A 58 1.11 -28.98 -1.63
N SER A 59 -0.05 -28.55 -2.11
CA SER A 59 -1.15 -29.41 -2.58
C SER A 59 -1.03 -29.87 -4.05
N GLY A 60 0.03 -29.49 -4.77
CA GLY A 60 0.18 -29.75 -6.21
C GLY A 60 -0.66 -28.85 -7.12
N ALA A 61 -1.39 -27.88 -6.56
CA ALA A 61 -2.23 -26.95 -7.31
C ALA A 61 -1.44 -25.69 -7.72
N ALA A 62 -1.94 -24.93 -8.68
CA ALA A 62 -1.38 -23.63 -9.02
C ALA A 62 -1.35 -22.73 -7.76
N PRO A 63 -0.26 -21.96 -7.54
CA PRO A 63 -0.17 -21.03 -6.43
C PRO A 63 -1.37 -20.09 -6.39
N ARG A 64 -2.05 -20.03 -5.25
CA ARG A 64 -3.15 -19.08 -5.08
C ARG A 64 -2.57 -17.68 -4.87
N LEU A 65 -3.07 -16.73 -5.65
CA LEU A 65 -2.81 -15.31 -5.40
C LEU A 65 -3.41 -14.95 -4.04
N GLN A 66 -2.56 -14.49 -3.13
CA GLN A 66 -2.95 -14.10 -1.78
C GLN A 66 -3.54 -12.69 -1.78
N PHE A 67 -3.03 -11.82 -2.66
CA PHE A 67 -3.45 -10.44 -2.86
C PHE A 67 -3.40 -10.09 -4.36
N ASP A 68 -4.17 -9.08 -4.77
CA ASP A 68 -4.13 -8.64 -6.17
C ASP A 68 -3.04 -7.58 -6.36
N MET A 69 -2.94 -6.65 -5.40
CA MET A 69 -1.99 -5.54 -5.44
C MET A 69 -1.23 -5.42 -4.12
N LEU A 70 0.07 -5.20 -4.22
CA LEU A 70 0.93 -4.75 -3.15
C LEU A 70 1.04 -3.24 -3.19
N MET A 71 0.78 -2.59 -2.06
CA MET A 71 1.00 -1.17 -1.87
C MET A 71 2.10 -0.93 -0.83
N ILE A 72 3.03 -0.03 -1.13
CA ILE A 72 4.00 0.49 -0.15
C ILE A 72 3.76 1.99 0.03
N ALA A 73 3.38 2.37 1.23
CA ALA A 73 3.09 3.75 1.62
C ALA A 73 4.18 4.30 2.57
N PRO A 74 4.38 5.63 2.61
CA PRO A 74 5.29 6.25 3.57
C PRO A 74 4.95 5.89 5.02
N ILE A 75 5.97 5.77 5.87
CA ILE A 75 5.79 5.61 7.32
C ILE A 75 5.01 6.81 7.88
N GLY A 76 3.98 6.54 8.69
CA GLY A 76 3.04 7.56 9.18
C GLY A 76 1.74 7.67 8.37
N THR A 77 1.61 6.93 7.27
CA THR A 77 0.32 6.76 6.59
C THR A 77 -0.66 6.08 7.54
N THR A 78 -1.79 6.74 7.81
CA THR A 78 -2.87 6.17 8.61
C THR A 78 -3.91 5.50 7.71
N PHE A 79 -4.32 4.30 8.09
CA PHE A 79 -5.41 3.56 7.45
C PHE A 79 -6.72 3.64 8.25
N THR A 80 -6.72 4.43 9.33
CA THR A 80 -7.89 4.57 10.20
C THR A 80 -9.05 5.19 9.43
N GLY A 81 -10.19 4.50 9.42
CA GLY A 81 -11.39 4.94 8.72
C GLY A 81 -11.31 4.83 7.19
N VAL A 82 -10.23 4.30 6.63
CA VAL A 82 -10.14 4.01 5.18
C VAL A 82 -11.01 2.80 4.88
N VAL A 83 -11.97 2.98 3.97
CA VAL A 83 -12.90 1.93 3.54
C VAL A 83 -12.33 1.19 2.33
N TYR A 84 -11.79 1.93 1.36
CA TYR A 84 -11.14 1.36 0.18
C TYR A 84 -10.16 2.36 -0.44
N ILE A 85 -9.29 1.83 -1.29
CA ILE A 85 -8.31 2.60 -2.07
C ILE A 85 -8.76 2.58 -3.52
N ALA A 86 -8.85 3.75 -4.13
CA ALA A 86 -9.18 3.92 -5.53
C ALA A 86 -7.93 4.20 -6.36
N ASP A 87 -7.76 3.46 -7.46
CA ASP A 87 -6.65 3.64 -8.38
C ASP A 87 -6.89 4.84 -9.32
N THR A 88 -6.80 6.03 -8.74
CA THR A 88 -6.93 7.33 -9.42
C THR A 88 -6.04 8.35 -8.73
N SER A 89 -5.53 9.32 -9.49
CA SER A 89 -4.78 10.45 -8.96
C SER A 89 -5.68 11.61 -8.51
N THR A 90 -6.96 11.59 -8.87
CA THR A 90 -7.89 12.70 -8.65
C THR A 90 -8.81 12.43 -7.46
N PRO A 91 -8.70 13.19 -6.35
CA PRO A 91 -9.47 12.97 -5.12
C PRO A 91 -10.89 13.55 -5.21
N THR A 92 -11.68 13.09 -6.19
CA THR A 92 -13.09 13.48 -6.36
C THR A 92 -14.00 12.27 -6.41
N ALA A 93 -15.25 12.44 -5.96
CA ALA A 93 -16.24 11.36 -5.94
C ALA A 93 -16.44 10.72 -7.32
N ALA A 94 -16.50 11.53 -8.38
CA ALA A 94 -16.67 11.05 -9.75
C ALA A 94 -15.47 10.21 -10.23
N ALA A 95 -14.24 10.66 -9.98
CA ALA A 95 -13.05 9.92 -10.36
C ALA A 95 -12.90 8.61 -9.57
N VAL A 96 -13.25 8.63 -8.28
CA VAL A 96 -13.25 7.46 -7.40
C VAL A 96 -14.31 6.44 -7.80
N ALA A 97 -15.48 6.89 -8.25
CA ALA A 97 -16.55 6.01 -8.73
C ALA A 97 -16.14 5.22 -9.99
N ALA A 98 -15.40 5.85 -10.91
CA ALA A 98 -14.95 5.24 -12.16
C ALA A 98 -13.66 4.40 -12.04
N ALA A 99 -12.89 4.57 -10.95
CA ALA A 99 -11.62 3.89 -10.74
C ALA A 99 -11.78 2.44 -10.26
N ALA A 100 -10.74 1.62 -10.47
CA ALA A 100 -10.64 0.33 -9.82
C ALA A 100 -10.47 0.53 -8.30
N LYS A 101 -11.28 -0.21 -7.52
CA LYS A 101 -11.32 -0.09 -6.05
C LYS A 101 -10.68 -1.32 -5.43
N TYR A 102 -9.96 -1.09 -4.35
CA TYR A 102 -9.24 -2.13 -3.63
C TYR A 102 -9.52 -2.04 -2.14
N GLU A 103 -9.84 -3.18 -1.52
CA GLU A 103 -9.89 -3.31 -0.06
C GLU A 103 -8.50 -3.62 0.48
N ILE A 104 -8.25 -3.20 1.72
CA ILE A 104 -7.02 -3.50 2.44
C ILE A 104 -7.25 -4.82 3.19
N ILE A 105 -6.47 -5.85 2.85
CA ILE A 105 -6.50 -7.15 3.54
C ILE A 105 -5.68 -7.05 4.83
N GLU A 106 -4.47 -6.51 4.70
CA GLU A 106 -3.50 -6.44 5.78
C GLU A 106 -2.59 -5.23 5.56
N ALA A 107 -2.20 -4.55 6.63
CA ALA A 107 -1.23 -3.47 6.60
C ALA A 107 -0.22 -3.63 7.74
N VAL A 108 1.05 -3.79 7.40
CA VAL A 108 2.13 -4.06 8.36
C VAL A 108 3.28 -3.07 8.15
N THR A 109 3.79 -2.51 9.24
CA THR A 109 4.99 -1.69 9.22
C THR A 109 6.22 -2.57 8.93
N HIS A 110 7.00 -2.20 7.92
CA HIS A 110 8.21 -2.90 7.50
C HIS A 110 9.42 -1.98 7.58
N GLY A 111 10.58 -2.53 7.92
CA GLY A 111 11.86 -1.83 7.93
C GLY A 111 12.74 -2.12 9.15
N ILE A 112 13.87 -1.42 9.21
CA ILE A 112 14.97 -1.69 10.16
C ILE A 112 14.93 -0.72 11.36
N VAL A 113 14.29 0.44 11.20
CA VAL A 113 14.11 1.43 12.28
C VAL A 113 13.01 0.92 13.24
N PRO A 114 13.08 1.19 14.55
CA PRO A 114 11.98 0.91 15.47
C PRO A 114 10.66 1.48 14.89
N SER A 115 9.62 0.65 14.83
CA SER A 115 8.32 0.93 14.19
C SER A 115 8.27 0.91 12.66
N GLY A 116 9.37 0.58 11.97
CA GLY A 116 9.46 0.44 10.51
C GLY A 116 9.91 1.71 9.77
N THR A 117 10.21 1.58 8.47
CA THR A 117 10.55 2.67 7.55
C THR A 117 9.47 2.98 6.53
N HIS A 118 8.54 2.05 6.33
CA HIS A 118 7.38 2.18 5.44
C HIS A 118 6.25 1.26 5.90
N VAL A 119 5.06 1.44 5.35
CA VAL A 119 3.93 0.52 5.57
C VAL A 119 3.68 -0.26 4.29
N GLN A 120 3.64 -1.58 4.42
CA GLN A 120 3.28 -2.49 3.35
C GLN A 120 1.82 -2.91 3.55
N ALA A 121 0.98 -2.67 2.55
CA ALA A 121 -0.42 -3.08 2.56
C ALA A 121 -0.69 -4.07 1.43
N LEU A 122 -1.32 -5.20 1.77
CA LEU A 122 -1.83 -6.19 0.84
C LEU A 122 -3.26 -5.81 0.47
N LEU A 123 -3.54 -5.74 -0.83
CA LEU A 123 -4.81 -5.25 -1.34
C LEU A 123 -5.51 -6.30 -2.21
N ARG A 124 -6.84 -6.36 -2.09
CA ARG A 124 -7.71 -7.17 -2.95
C ARG A 124 -8.63 -6.27 -3.75
N ARG A 125 -8.87 -6.60 -5.01
CA ARG A 125 -9.74 -5.83 -5.89
C ARG A 125 -11.20 -6.10 -5.53
N LEU A 126 -11.95 -5.01 -5.30
CA LEU A 126 -13.40 -5.06 -5.13
C LEU A 126 -14.06 -5.26 -6.49
N ARG A 127 -15.05 -6.17 -6.55
CA ARG A 127 -15.83 -6.50 -7.74
C ARG A 127 -17.15 -5.74 -7.78
#